data_AF-A0AAW2L112-F1
#
_entry.id   AF-A0AAW2L112-F1
#
_cell.length_a   1.000
_cell.length_b   1.000
_cell.length_c   1.000
_cell.angle_alpha   90.00
_cell.angle_beta   90.00
_cell.angle_gamma   90.00
#
_symmetry.space_group_name_H-M   'P 1'
#
loop_
_entity.id
_entity.type
_entity.pdbx_description
1 polymer ?
#
loop_
_entity_poly.entity_id
_entity_poly.type
_entity_poly.pdbx_seq_one_letter_code
_entity_poly.pdbx_strand_id
1 'polypeptide(L)'
;MATKTQAAALFLCLLISASSSTAYSRKPRRRSPCRELTFFFHDVLYNGHNYHNATSAIVGSPQWGNKTAVAKPYNFGDVVVFNDPITVDNNFHGAAVAGRRACICTTSGARTARGWGSRFCSTRRSTWGR
;
A
#
# COMPACT_ATOMS: atom_id res chain seq x y z
N MET A 1 17.72 -61.11 -31.46
CA MET A 1 18.08 -59.78 -32.01
C MET A 1 17.28 -58.64 -31.34
N ALA A 2 17.16 -58.63 -30.00
CA ALA A 2 16.28 -57.69 -29.29
C ALA A 2 16.98 -56.86 -28.19
N THR A 3 18.19 -57.23 -27.77
CA THR A 3 18.90 -56.58 -26.66
C THR A 3 19.61 -55.28 -27.08
N LYS A 4 20.09 -55.21 -28.33
CA LYS A 4 20.82 -54.04 -28.85
C LYS A 4 19.92 -52.83 -29.08
N THR A 5 18.69 -53.07 -29.56
CA THR A 5 17.69 -52.02 -29.81
C THR A 5 17.11 -51.46 -28.51
N GLN A 6 16.95 -52.30 -27.48
CA GLN A 6 16.49 -51.86 -26.15
C GLN A 6 17.55 -51.03 -25.42
N ALA A 7 18.84 -51.41 -25.52
CA ALA A 7 19.93 -50.62 -24.95
C ALA A 7 20.03 -49.23 -25.61
N ALA A 8 19.86 -49.15 -26.94
CA ALA A 8 19.87 -47.88 -27.66
C ALA A 8 18.68 -46.98 -27.27
N ALA A 9 17.48 -47.55 -27.09
CA ALA A 9 16.30 -46.81 -26.65
C ALA A 9 16.47 -46.25 -25.22
N LEU A 10 17.01 -47.05 -24.30
CA LEU A 10 17.29 -46.59 -22.93
C LEU A 10 18.36 -45.49 -22.89
N PHE A 11 19.40 -45.62 -23.71
CA PHE A 11 20.45 -44.61 -23.83
C PHE A 11 19.92 -43.29 -24.39
N LEU A 12 19.05 -43.36 -25.41
CA LEU A 12 18.41 -42.17 -25.98
C LEU A 12 17.46 -41.50 -24.98
N CYS A 13 16.69 -42.27 -24.20
CA CYS A 13 15.83 -41.74 -23.13
C CYS A 13 16.63 -41.04 -22.02
N LEU A 14 17.81 -41.56 -21.67
CA LEU A 14 18.74 -40.94 -20.72
C LEU A 14 19.27 -39.59 -21.24
N LEU A 15 19.62 -39.50 -22.52
CA LEU A 15 20.10 -38.25 -23.13
C LEU A 15 19.01 -37.16 -23.20
N ILE A 16 17.76 -37.54 -23.48
CA ILE A 16 16.63 -36.60 -23.51
C ILE A 16 16.33 -36.07 -22.10
N SER A 17 16.44 -36.92 -21.08
CA SER A 17 16.23 -36.54 -19.67
C SER A 17 17.34 -35.64 -19.13
N ALA A 18 18.57 -35.78 -19.62
CA ALA A 18 19.68 -34.89 -19.26
C ALA A 18 19.57 -33.49 -19.90
N SER A 19 18.71 -33.33 -20.91
CA SER A 19 18.57 -32.10 -21.71
C SER A 19 17.51 -31.13 -21.19
N SER A 20 16.84 -31.42 -20.07
CA SER A 20 15.95 -30.47 -19.39
C SER A 20 16.76 -29.33 -18.80
N SER A 21 17.16 -28.39 -19.67
CA SER A 21 17.67 -27.08 -19.29
C SER A 21 16.64 -26.44 -18.38
N THR A 22 17.02 -26.26 -17.11
CA THR A 22 16.25 -25.45 -16.19
C THR A 22 16.17 -24.07 -16.79
N ALA A 23 14.98 -23.67 -17.25
CA ALA A 23 14.73 -22.31 -17.68
C ALA A 23 15.08 -21.40 -16.49
N TYR A 24 16.28 -20.81 -16.54
CA TYR A 24 16.80 -19.92 -15.52
C TYR A 24 15.90 -18.70 -15.55
N SER A 25 14.81 -18.78 -14.80
CA SER A 25 13.85 -17.71 -14.62
C SER A 25 14.61 -16.61 -13.91
N ARG A 26 15.19 -15.69 -14.68
CA ARG A 26 15.84 -14.50 -14.16
C ARG A 26 14.77 -13.77 -13.36
N LYS A 27 14.79 -13.94 -12.03
CA LYS A 27 13.90 -13.22 -11.14
C LYS A 27 14.06 -11.74 -11.50
N PRO A 28 12.97 -11.02 -11.86
CA PRO A 28 13.10 -9.62 -12.20
C PRO A 28 13.75 -8.91 -11.01
N ARG A 29 14.94 -8.33 -11.25
CA ARG A 29 15.62 -7.54 -10.22
C ARG A 29 14.63 -6.46 -9.80
N ARG A 30 14.25 -6.44 -8.52
CA ARG A 30 13.41 -5.38 -7.97
C ARG A 30 14.17 -4.07 -8.20
N ARG A 31 13.64 -3.19 -9.04
CA ARG A 31 14.21 -1.86 -9.24
C ARG A 31 14.11 -1.11 -7.92
N SER A 32 15.24 -0.62 -7.41
CA SER A 32 15.24 0.33 -6.30
C SER A 32 14.66 1.66 -6.77
N PRO A 33 13.97 2.42 -5.89
CA PRO A 33 13.51 3.75 -6.23
C PRO A 33 14.71 4.65 -6.57
N CYS A 34 14.59 5.49 -7.60
CA CYS A 34 15.65 6.42 -7.99
C CYS A 34 15.82 7.57 -6.99
N ARG A 35 14.76 7.88 -6.24
CA ARG A 35 14.70 8.89 -5.17
C ARG A 35 13.74 8.41 -4.11
N GLU A 36 14.09 8.68 -2.85
CA GLU A 36 13.25 8.42 -1.69
C GLU A 36 13.00 9.76 -1.00
N LEU A 37 11.72 10.04 -0.75
CA LEU A 37 11.29 11.26 -0.07
C LEU A 37 10.49 10.84 1.15
N THR A 38 10.84 11.40 2.30
CA THR A 38 10.20 11.13 3.59
C THR A 38 9.54 12.41 4.07
N PHE A 39 8.23 12.34 4.28
CA PHE A 39 7.41 13.45 4.75
C PHE A 39 6.46 12.98 5.83
N PHE A 40 6.00 13.94 6.64
CA PHE A 40 4.98 13.73 7.65
C PHE A 40 3.65 14.31 7.17
N PHE A 41 2.60 13.50 7.29
CA PHE A 41 1.22 13.91 7.07
C PHE A 41 0.54 14.03 8.42
N HIS A 42 -0.12 15.16 8.66
CA HIS A 42 -0.77 15.43 9.93
C HIS A 42 -2.27 15.47 9.75
N ASP A 43 -2.94 14.44 10.24
CA ASP A 43 -4.39 14.30 10.22
C ASP A 43 -4.97 14.72 11.57
N VAL A 44 -5.82 15.77 11.57
CA VAL A 44 -6.58 16.23 12.73
C VAL A 44 -8.06 16.11 12.43
N LEU A 45 -8.69 15.05 12.93
CA LEU A 45 -10.11 14.79 12.73
C LEU A 45 -11.00 15.78 13.46
N TYR A 46 -12.04 16.25 12.77
CA TYR A 46 -13.10 17.05 13.36
C TYR A 46 -13.92 16.24 14.38
N ASN A 47 -13.99 16.75 15.62
CA ASN A 47 -14.64 16.12 16.76
C ASN A 47 -15.96 16.77 17.18
N GLY A 48 -16.48 17.73 16.39
CA GLY A 48 -17.68 18.50 16.72
C GLY A 48 -17.41 19.87 17.35
N HIS A 49 -16.20 20.12 17.84
CA HIS A 49 -15.86 21.37 18.54
C HIS A 49 -14.54 22.00 18.11
N ASN A 50 -13.70 21.30 17.34
CA ASN A 50 -12.37 21.73 16.93
C ASN A 50 -12.29 22.26 15.48
N TYR A 51 -13.33 22.95 15.00
CA TYR A 51 -13.43 23.39 13.59
C TYR A 51 -12.19 24.15 13.09
N HIS A 52 -11.62 25.02 13.91
CA HIS A 52 -10.43 25.82 13.55
C HIS A 52 -9.14 25.00 13.40
N ASN A 53 -9.06 23.84 14.05
CA ASN A 53 -7.85 23.01 14.09
C ASN A 53 -7.99 21.73 13.25
N ALA A 54 -9.21 21.37 12.86
CA ALA A 54 -9.48 20.16 12.10
C ALA A 54 -8.97 20.29 10.67
N THR A 55 -8.26 19.27 10.20
CA THR A 55 -7.79 19.13 8.82
C THR A 55 -8.53 18.03 8.08
N SER A 56 -9.32 17.20 8.79
CA SER A 56 -10.17 16.18 8.21
C SER A 56 -11.54 16.08 8.88
N ALA A 57 -12.50 15.48 8.20
CA ALA A 57 -13.86 15.27 8.70
C ALA A 57 -14.50 14.02 8.10
N ILE A 58 -15.35 13.35 8.88
CA ILE A 58 -16.17 12.25 8.39
C ILE A 58 -17.39 12.83 7.67
N VAL A 59 -17.51 12.58 6.37
CA VAL A 59 -18.64 13.04 5.54
C VAL A 59 -19.72 11.97 5.40
N GLY A 60 -19.35 10.71 5.52
CA GLY A 60 -20.25 9.56 5.45
C GLY A 60 -19.92 8.55 6.54
N SER A 61 -20.92 7.98 7.18
CA SER A 61 -20.74 6.93 8.17
C SER A 61 -21.95 5.99 8.08
N PRO A 62 -21.81 4.69 8.39
CA PRO A 62 -22.93 3.77 8.50
C PRO A 62 -23.98 4.28 9.49
N GLN A 63 -25.22 3.78 9.41
CA GLN A 63 -26.34 4.24 10.24
C GLN A 63 -26.06 4.19 11.76
N TRP A 64 -25.22 3.26 12.19
CA TRP A 64 -24.82 3.05 13.59
C TRP A 64 -23.52 3.78 13.97
N GLY A 65 -22.86 4.45 13.02
CA GLY A 65 -21.60 5.15 13.22
C GLY A 65 -21.78 6.63 13.57
N ASN A 66 -20.79 7.20 14.25
CA ASN A 66 -20.79 8.62 14.63
C ASN A 66 -19.92 9.43 13.65
N LYS A 67 -20.44 10.54 13.15
CA LYS A 67 -19.73 11.43 12.22
C LYS A 67 -18.68 12.32 12.89
N THR A 68 -18.65 12.41 14.23
CA THR A 68 -17.65 13.21 14.96
C THR A 68 -16.48 12.39 15.48
N ALA A 69 -16.55 11.06 15.45
CA ALA A 69 -15.46 10.22 15.90
C ALA A 69 -15.42 8.95 15.06
N VAL A 70 -14.26 8.64 14.48
CA VAL A 70 -14.04 7.32 13.86
C VAL A 70 -14.28 6.28 14.95
N ALA A 71 -15.31 5.48 14.74
CA ALA A 71 -15.83 4.66 15.82
C ALA A 71 -14.81 3.54 16.16
N LYS A 72 -14.56 3.35 17.46
CA LYS A 72 -13.56 2.41 17.99
C LYS A 72 -14.25 1.10 18.40
N PRO A 73 -13.68 -0.08 18.07
CA PRO A 73 -12.51 -0.32 17.21
C PRO A 73 -12.82 0.06 15.74
N TYR A 74 -11.84 0.59 15.00
CA TYR A 74 -11.98 1.13 13.63
C TYR A 74 -13.11 0.48 12.83
N ASN A 75 -14.25 1.15 12.81
CA ASN A 75 -15.46 0.61 12.23
C ASN A 75 -15.41 0.75 10.71
N PHE A 76 -15.91 -0.27 10.00
CA PHE A 76 -15.95 -0.30 8.54
C PHE A 76 -16.97 0.70 8.01
N GLY A 77 -16.62 1.43 6.95
CA GLY A 77 -17.56 2.20 6.13
C GLY A 77 -17.61 3.71 6.40
N ASP A 78 -16.77 4.26 7.27
CA ASP A 78 -16.63 5.70 7.43
C ASP A 78 -15.89 6.28 6.22
N VAL A 79 -16.42 7.37 5.67
CA VAL A 79 -15.85 8.16 4.58
C VAL A 79 -15.28 9.43 5.18
N VAL A 80 -13.95 9.57 5.12
CA VAL A 80 -13.20 10.69 5.70
C VAL A 80 -12.60 11.53 4.58
N VAL A 81 -12.88 12.82 4.57
CA VAL A 81 -12.21 13.79 3.68
C VAL A 81 -11.15 14.51 4.49
N PHE A 82 -9.95 14.64 3.94
CA PHE A 82 -8.84 15.34 4.61
C PHE A 82 -8.18 16.33 3.66
N ASN A 83 -7.59 17.38 4.24
CA ASN A 83 -6.83 18.43 3.59
C ASN A 83 -5.59 18.77 4.44
N ASP A 84 -4.70 17.80 4.55
CA ASP A 84 -3.65 17.77 5.57
C ASP A 84 -2.38 18.48 5.10
N PRO A 85 -1.69 19.23 5.97
CA PRO A 85 -0.37 19.77 5.66
C PRO A 85 0.67 18.65 5.54
N ILE A 86 1.63 18.85 4.62
CA ILE A 86 2.78 17.97 4.42
C ILE A 86 4.04 18.69 4.93
N THR A 87 4.71 18.14 5.93
CA THR A 87 5.92 18.73 6.52
C THR A 87 7.13 17.80 6.37
N VAL A 88 8.34 18.35 6.47
CA VAL A 88 9.60 17.58 6.44
C VAL A 88 9.94 17.01 7.82
N ASP A 89 9.48 17.67 8.88
CA ASP A 89 9.63 17.24 10.26
C ASP A 89 8.28 16.82 10.86
N ASN A 90 8.31 16.19 12.04
CA ASN A 90 7.11 15.77 12.74
C ASN A 90 6.47 16.91 13.57
N ASN A 91 6.52 18.15 13.06
CA ASN A 91 5.91 19.30 13.72
C ASN A 91 4.67 19.75 12.95
N PHE A 92 3.49 19.62 13.56
CA PHE A 92 2.22 20.03 12.93
C PHE A 92 2.16 21.53 12.61
N HIS A 93 2.80 22.37 13.43
CA HIS A 93 2.86 23.82 13.22
C HIS A 93 4.05 24.25 12.37
N GLY A 94 4.83 23.29 11.87
CA GLY A 94 5.94 23.53 10.97
C GLY A 94 5.48 24.10 9.62
N ALA A 95 6.42 24.71 8.89
CA ALA A 95 6.13 25.17 7.54
C ALA A 95 5.83 23.96 6.64
N ALA A 96 4.71 24.02 5.93
CA ALA A 96 4.36 23.01 4.94
C ALA A 96 5.37 23.06 3.77
N VAL A 97 5.94 21.91 3.42
CA VAL A 97 6.97 21.79 2.37
C VAL A 97 6.36 21.63 0.99
N ALA A 98 5.13 21.12 0.94
CA ALA A 98 4.28 21.15 -0.22
C ALA A 98 2.93 21.77 0.18
N GLY A 99 2.07 22.01 -0.81
CA GLY A 99 0.67 22.31 -0.53
C GLY A 99 -0.01 21.22 0.31
N ARG A 100 -1.25 21.48 0.70
CA ARG A 100 -2.03 20.48 1.44
C ARG A 100 -2.44 19.32 0.54
N ARG A 101 -2.55 18.13 1.13
CA ARG A 101 -3.03 16.94 0.43
C ARG A 101 -4.52 16.76 0.66
N ALA A 102 -5.30 16.90 -0.40
CA ALA A 102 -6.72 16.62 -0.38
C ALA A 102 -7.03 15.21 -0.91
N CYS A 103 -7.61 14.31 -0.09
CA CYS A 103 -8.20 13.05 -0.58
C CYS A 103 -9.43 12.62 0.25
N ILE A 104 -10.09 11.55 -0.22
CA ILE A 104 -11.23 10.91 0.43
C ILE A 104 -10.85 9.47 0.79
N CYS A 105 -10.87 9.08 2.05
CA CYS A 105 -10.57 7.73 2.55
C CYS A 105 -11.82 6.98 3.01
N THR A 106 -11.88 5.67 2.79
CA THR A 106 -12.89 4.77 3.38
C THR A 106 -12.27 3.85 4.42
N THR A 107 -12.86 3.73 5.60
CA THR A 107 -12.38 2.81 6.64
C THR A 107 -12.80 1.37 6.32
N SER A 108 -11.88 0.41 6.45
CA SER A 108 -12.12 -0.98 6.01
C SER A 108 -12.19 -2.02 7.14
N GLY A 109 -12.49 -1.63 8.39
CA GLY A 109 -12.81 -2.55 9.51
C GLY A 109 -11.67 -3.47 10.01
N ALA A 110 -10.53 -3.53 9.31
CA ALA A 110 -9.42 -4.37 9.69
C ALA A 110 -8.60 -3.69 10.81
N ARG A 111 -8.44 -4.39 11.95
CA ARG A 111 -7.63 -4.05 13.14
C ARG A 111 -6.13 -3.71 12.87
N THR A 112 -5.72 -3.49 11.63
CA THR A 112 -4.36 -3.12 11.22
C THR A 112 -4.22 -1.61 11.08
N ALA A 113 -4.38 -0.91 12.20
CA ALA A 113 -3.70 0.36 12.44
C ALA A 113 -2.49 0.11 13.33
N ARG A 114 -1.67 -0.91 12.99
CA ARG A 114 -0.29 -0.95 13.48
C ARG A 114 0.50 -0.12 12.49
N GLY A 115 0.99 1.02 13.00
CA GLY A 115 1.97 1.94 12.44
C GLY A 115 2.18 1.90 10.93
N TRP A 116 2.07 3.10 10.33
CA TRP A 116 2.38 3.48 8.95
C TRP A 116 1.16 3.55 8.05
N GLY A 117 0.54 4.75 7.96
CA GLY A 117 -0.28 5.20 6.83
C GLY A 117 -1.02 4.10 6.08
N SER A 118 -1.80 3.27 6.79
CA SER A 118 -2.29 2.02 6.24
C SER A 118 -3.46 2.30 5.30
N ARG A 119 -3.07 2.51 4.04
CA ARG A 119 -3.88 2.60 2.83
C ARG A 119 -4.52 3.97 2.64
N PHE A 120 -3.64 4.94 2.35
CA PHE A 120 -3.85 5.96 1.32
C PHE A 120 -5.03 5.58 0.41
N CYS A 121 -6.20 6.20 0.56
CA CYS A 121 -6.73 7.01 -0.54
C CYS A 121 -6.56 6.49 -1.96
N SER A 122 -6.72 5.18 -2.23
CA SER A 122 -6.32 4.52 -3.49
C SER A 122 -5.17 5.23 -4.22
N THR A 123 -4.02 5.41 -3.58
CA THR A 123 -2.78 5.64 -4.34
C THR A 123 -1.82 4.54 -3.98
N ARG A 124 -1.96 3.45 -4.73
CA ARG A 124 -0.88 2.50 -5.01
C ARG A 124 0.40 3.33 -5.11
N ARG A 125 1.34 3.13 -4.18
CA ARG A 125 2.70 3.70 -4.14
C ARG A 125 2.99 4.50 -5.41
N SER A 126 2.76 5.82 -5.38
CA SER A 126 3.02 6.67 -6.54
C SER A 126 4.53 6.77 -6.69
N THR A 127 5.10 5.74 -7.30
CA THR A 127 6.43 5.76 -7.89
C THR A 127 6.35 6.75 -9.03
N TRP A 128 6.74 7.99 -8.77
CA TRP A 128 7.02 8.94 -9.82
C TRP A 128 8.29 8.46 -10.53
N GLY A 129 8.10 7.58 -11.52
CA GLY A 129 9.09 7.31 -12.55
C GLY A 129 9.07 8.46 -13.56
N ARG A 130 10.24 8.83 -14.06
CA ARG A 130 10.40 9.86 -15.09
C ARG A 130 9.50 9.59 -16.30
#